data_AF-A0AAD6XMP6-F1
#
_entry.id   AF-A0AAD6XMP6-F1
#
_cell.length_a   1.000
_cell.length_b   1.000
_cell.length_c   1.000
_cell.angle_alpha   90.00
_cell.angle_beta   90.00
_cell.angle_gamma   90.00
#
_symmetry.space_group_name_H-M   'P 1'
#
loop_
_entity.id
_entity.type
_entity.pdbx_description
1 polymer ?
#
loop_
_entity_poly.entity_id
_entity_poly.type
_entity_poly.pdbx_seq_one_letter_code
_entity_poly.pdbx_strand_id
1 'polypeptide(L)'
;MARIRLPGTFGAQQYNVFNTFSNPVASSPGPVFFSLFLVLSSSSPMAPVLSDPDQASNLTSGLTSILSCLIPVLAFLYIGGVFWTLDYAQRTRGPLEKMVAPLKHRYAPIAYAVVVLTGLVVIAIPSWILLQYSLQQNYPNIEARTAMRLVLFTACWTTVTAATFTILFVHPTWSKHPISSVGTQSIWMLFTWTFWVASAAVLSHAVPELFKKDACQNLVYCNHIRAVFAFSLLEIVVFTAGMVTMMWLAWRCAREVWNPSPIRSQTA
;
A
#
# COMPACT_ATOMS: atom_id res chain seq x y z
N MET A 1 13.89 -11.08 59.56
CA MET A 1 13.50 -11.63 58.23
C MET A 1 12.92 -10.51 57.39
N ALA A 2 13.75 -9.85 56.58
CA ALA A 2 13.32 -8.78 55.68
C ALA A 2 13.24 -9.33 54.25
N ARG A 3 12.04 -9.32 53.66
CA ARG A 3 11.78 -9.78 52.30
C ARG A 3 12.04 -8.62 51.34
N ILE A 4 13.25 -8.55 50.81
CA ILE A 4 13.66 -7.56 49.80
C ILE A 4 12.90 -7.88 48.50
N ARG A 5 11.99 -6.98 48.11
CA ARG A 5 11.26 -7.04 46.85
C ARG A 5 12.13 -6.33 45.81
N LEU A 6 12.83 -7.11 44.98
CA LEU A 6 13.64 -6.61 43.88
C LEU A 6 12.77 -5.75 42.93
N PRO A 7 13.20 -4.54 42.55
CA PRO A 7 12.53 -3.77 41.52
C PRO A 7 12.57 -4.54 40.21
N GLY A 8 11.41 -4.61 39.56
CA GLY A 8 11.15 -5.44 38.39
C GLY A 8 12.27 -5.33 37.36
N THR A 9 12.86 -6.49 37.08
CA THR A 9 13.44 -6.79 35.78
C THR A 9 12.41 -6.40 34.73
N PHE A 10 12.56 -5.19 34.17
CA PHE A 10 12.06 -4.89 32.84
C PHE A 10 12.62 -6.02 32.00
N GLY A 11 11.75 -6.97 31.65
CA GLY A 11 12.10 -8.05 30.78
C GLY A 11 12.73 -7.39 29.57
N ALA A 12 14.04 -7.57 29.42
CA ALA A 12 14.59 -7.91 28.14
C ALA A 12 13.80 -9.15 27.70
N GLN A 13 12.59 -8.92 27.21
CA GLN A 13 11.95 -9.75 26.23
C GLN A 13 12.84 -9.53 25.02
N GLN A 14 14.02 -10.16 25.07
CA GLN A 14 14.71 -10.71 23.94
C GLN A 14 13.61 -11.50 23.24
N TYR A 15 12.92 -10.78 22.37
CA TYR A 15 12.18 -11.32 21.28
C TYR A 15 13.22 -12.15 20.53
N ASN A 16 13.30 -13.43 20.88
CA ASN A 16 13.94 -14.52 20.17
C ASN A 16 13.23 -14.68 18.81
N VAL A 17 13.10 -13.59 18.05
CA VAL A 17 12.51 -13.53 16.72
C VAL A 17 13.50 -14.08 15.69
N PHE A 18 14.78 -14.18 16.05
CA PHE A 18 15.79 -14.76 15.16
C PHE A 18 15.81 -16.31 15.17
N ASN A 19 15.30 -16.97 16.22
CA ASN A 19 15.30 -18.44 16.30
C ASN A 19 14.05 -19.11 15.70
N THR A 20 13.09 -18.34 15.14
CA THR A 20 11.90 -18.91 14.48
C THR A 20 11.96 -18.84 12.94
N PHE A 21 13.11 -18.47 12.37
CA PHE A 21 13.31 -18.46 10.91
C PHE A 21 13.53 -19.85 10.27
N SER A 22 13.53 -20.93 11.07
CA SER A 22 13.86 -22.29 10.60
C SER A 22 12.69 -23.11 10.08
N ASN A 23 11.45 -22.59 10.07
CA ASN A 23 10.30 -23.33 9.53
C ASN A 23 9.57 -22.48 8.48
N PRO A 24 9.87 -22.66 7.18
CA PRO A 24 9.07 -22.08 6.12
C PRO A 24 7.75 -22.85 6.03
N VAL A 25 6.76 -22.47 6.83
CA VAL A 25 5.37 -22.81 6.52
C VAL A 25 4.95 -21.91 5.37
N ALA A 26 5.08 -22.42 4.15
CA ALA A 26 4.53 -21.80 2.94
C ALA A 26 3.00 -21.79 3.04
N SER A 27 2.44 -20.83 3.77
CA SER A 27 1.01 -20.53 3.69
C SER A 27 0.76 -19.87 2.34
N SER A 28 0.35 -20.67 1.37
CA SER A 28 -0.15 -20.20 0.08
C SER A 28 -1.19 -19.09 0.31
N PRO A 29 -1.06 -17.90 -0.32
CA PRO A 29 -2.10 -16.89 -0.24
C PRO A 29 -3.41 -17.50 -0.77
N GLY A 30 -4.45 -17.49 0.05
CA GLY A 30 -5.70 -18.20 -0.23
C GLY A 30 -6.37 -17.78 -1.55
N PRO A 31 -7.17 -18.68 -2.16
CA PRO A 31 -7.74 -18.52 -3.49
C PRO A 31 -8.67 -17.30 -3.67
N VAL A 32 -9.18 -16.73 -2.57
CA VAL A 32 -10.04 -15.55 -2.58
C VAL A 32 -9.39 -14.30 -3.18
N PHE A 33 -8.08 -14.14 -3.00
CA PHE A 33 -7.34 -12.99 -3.54
C PHE A 33 -7.18 -13.07 -5.06
N PHE A 34 -7.06 -14.28 -5.60
CA PHE A 34 -6.99 -14.54 -7.04
C PHE A 34 -8.38 -14.48 -7.70
N SER A 35 -9.44 -14.89 -6.99
CA SER A 35 -10.81 -14.89 -7.53
C SER A 35 -11.39 -13.49 -7.72
N LEU A 36 -11.20 -12.55 -6.78
CA LEU A 36 -11.64 -11.16 -6.97
C LEU A 36 -10.86 -10.48 -8.11
N PHE A 37 -9.60 -10.89 -8.28
CA PHE A 37 -8.74 -10.45 -9.37
C PHE A 37 -9.15 -11.03 -10.73
N LEU A 38 -9.59 -12.29 -10.79
CA LEU A 38 -10.18 -12.87 -11.98
C LEU A 38 -11.48 -12.17 -12.36
N VAL A 39 -12.26 -11.64 -11.41
CA VAL A 39 -13.49 -10.90 -11.73
C VAL A 39 -13.19 -9.52 -12.34
N LEU A 40 -12.11 -8.84 -11.95
CA LEU A 40 -11.70 -7.54 -12.51
C LEU A 40 -10.76 -7.64 -13.74
N SER A 41 -9.92 -8.69 -13.82
CA SER A 41 -9.01 -8.96 -14.94
C SER A 41 -9.57 -9.95 -15.96
N SER A 42 -10.70 -10.61 -15.69
CA SER A 42 -11.51 -11.22 -16.74
C SER A 42 -11.98 -10.08 -17.63
N SER A 43 -11.16 -9.80 -18.63
CA SER A 43 -11.59 -9.29 -19.92
C SER A 43 -12.89 -9.99 -20.24
N SER A 44 -14.00 -9.29 -20.03
CA SER A 44 -15.32 -9.77 -20.38
C SER A 44 -15.24 -10.33 -21.80
N PRO A 45 -15.41 -11.65 -22.00
CA PRO A 45 -15.58 -12.15 -23.35
C PRO A 45 -16.92 -11.58 -23.81
N MET A 46 -16.87 -10.73 -24.84
CA MET A 46 -18.03 -10.05 -25.42
C MET A 46 -18.68 -9.05 -24.44
N ALA A 47 -18.16 -7.82 -24.39
CA ALA A 47 -19.08 -6.71 -24.19
C ALA A 47 -20.17 -6.86 -25.27
N PRO A 48 -21.47 -6.94 -24.91
CA PRO A 48 -22.52 -6.97 -25.91
C PRO A 48 -22.28 -5.79 -26.84
N VAL A 49 -22.25 -6.05 -28.15
CA VAL A 49 -22.22 -5.00 -29.15
C VAL A 49 -23.52 -4.23 -29.00
N LEU A 50 -23.48 -3.20 -28.16
CA LEU A 50 -24.58 -2.28 -27.95
C LEU A 50 -24.69 -1.49 -29.25
N SER A 51 -25.63 -1.88 -30.10
CA SER A 51 -25.89 -1.22 -31.39
C SER A 51 -26.54 0.16 -31.22
N ASP A 52 -26.97 0.52 -30.01
CA ASP A 52 -27.68 1.76 -29.73
C ASP A 52 -26.77 2.80 -29.04
N PRO A 53 -26.40 3.92 -29.70
CA PRO A 53 -25.49 4.93 -29.13
C PRO A 53 -26.05 5.59 -27.87
N ASP A 54 -27.38 5.70 -27.74
CA ASP A 54 -28.03 6.30 -26.58
C ASP A 54 -27.83 5.47 -25.31
N GLN A 55 -27.81 4.14 -25.44
CA GLN A 55 -27.63 3.25 -24.30
C GLN A 55 -26.18 3.28 -23.77
N ALA A 56 -25.19 3.46 -24.65
CA ALA A 56 -23.79 3.59 -24.25
C ALA A 56 -23.52 4.87 -23.43
N SER A 57 -24.19 5.99 -23.79
CA SER A 57 -24.04 7.26 -23.08
C SER A 57 -24.58 7.19 -21.63
N ASN A 58 -25.72 6.54 -21.45
CA ASN A 58 -26.36 6.36 -20.14
C ASN A 58 -25.54 5.45 -19.22
N LEU A 59 -24.97 4.36 -19.76
CA LEU A 59 -24.18 3.39 -19.01
C LEU A 59 -22.86 4.00 -18.51
N THR A 60 -22.24 4.84 -19.33
CA THR A 60 -21.03 5.59 -18.97
C THR A 60 -21.31 6.56 -17.83
N SER A 61 -22.38 7.35 -17.95
CA SER A 61 -22.79 8.30 -16.91
C SER A 61 -23.12 7.59 -15.59
N GLY A 62 -23.75 6.41 -15.67
CA GLY A 62 -24.01 5.56 -14.51
C GLY A 62 -22.73 5.05 -13.83
N LEU A 63 -21.82 4.42 -14.58
CA LEU A 63 -20.57 3.85 -14.04
C LEU A 63 -19.66 4.91 -13.42
N THR A 64 -19.58 6.06 -14.07
CA THR A 64 -18.76 7.18 -13.63
C THR A 64 -19.29 7.80 -12.35
N SER A 65 -20.61 7.95 -12.25
CA SER A 65 -21.29 8.35 -11.01
C SER A 65 -21.05 7.34 -9.88
N ILE A 66 -21.15 6.03 -10.17
CA ILE A 66 -20.91 4.98 -9.18
C ILE A 66 -19.46 5.02 -8.68
N LEU A 67 -18.48 5.08 -9.59
CA LEU A 67 -17.06 5.16 -9.23
C LEU A 67 -16.76 6.42 -8.42
N SER A 68 -17.31 7.58 -8.82
CA SER A 68 -17.13 8.84 -8.11
C SER A 68 -17.74 8.82 -6.70
N CYS A 69 -18.74 7.98 -6.44
CA CYS A 69 -19.32 7.83 -5.10
C CYS A 69 -18.58 6.77 -4.29
N LEU A 70 -18.22 5.65 -4.91
CA LEU A 70 -17.63 4.50 -4.24
C LEU A 70 -16.22 4.77 -3.73
N ILE A 71 -15.40 5.50 -4.51
CA ILE A 71 -14.01 5.82 -4.15
C ILE A 71 -13.92 6.68 -2.87
N PRO A 72 -14.62 7.83 -2.75
CA PRO A 72 -14.58 8.59 -1.50
C PRO A 72 -15.21 7.83 -0.35
N VAL A 73 -16.27 7.04 -0.57
CA VAL A 73 -16.85 6.19 0.49
C VAL A 73 -15.83 5.19 1.02
N LEU A 74 -15.11 4.49 0.13
CA LEU A 74 -14.03 3.59 0.54
C LEU A 74 -12.89 4.33 1.25
N ALA A 75 -12.52 5.52 0.78
CA ALA A 75 -11.50 6.35 1.42
C ALA A 75 -11.93 6.78 2.83
N PHE A 76 -13.17 7.25 3.01
CA PHE A 76 -13.72 7.64 4.30
C PHE A 76 -13.88 6.45 5.26
N LEU A 77 -14.32 5.29 4.77
CA LEU A 77 -14.40 4.06 5.56
C LEU A 77 -13.00 3.62 6.03
N TYR A 78 -12.00 3.70 5.15
CA TYR A 78 -10.62 3.38 5.49
C TYR A 78 -10.06 4.36 6.53
N ILE A 79 -10.21 5.67 6.29
CA ILE A 79 -9.79 6.72 7.24
C ILE A 79 -10.49 6.55 8.59
N GLY A 80 -11.80 6.31 8.57
CA GLY A 80 -12.60 6.07 9.78
C GLY A 80 -12.13 4.83 10.55
N GLY A 81 -11.83 3.74 9.85
CA GLY A 81 -11.23 2.54 10.45
C GLY A 81 -9.86 2.82 11.08
N VAL A 82 -8.99 3.58 10.41
CA VAL A 82 -7.69 3.99 10.97
C VAL A 82 -7.87 4.88 12.20
N PHE A 83 -8.75 5.88 12.15
CA PHE A 83 -9.00 6.74 13.31
C PHE A 83 -9.60 5.98 14.48
N TRP A 84 -10.59 5.12 14.23
CA TRP A 84 -11.22 4.30 15.26
C TRP A 84 -10.20 3.40 15.95
N THR A 85 -9.27 2.84 15.19
CA THR A 85 -8.26 1.91 15.71
C THR A 85 -7.13 2.63 16.45
N LEU A 86 -6.73 3.81 15.98
CA LEU A 86 -5.82 4.69 16.70
C LEU A 86 -6.42 5.15 18.03
N ASP A 87 -7.70 5.53 18.05
CA ASP A 87 -8.42 5.91 19.26
C ASP A 87 -8.56 4.71 20.22
N TYR A 88 -8.92 3.54 19.72
CA TYR A 88 -8.97 2.31 20.50
C TYR A 88 -7.62 1.97 21.16
N ALA A 89 -6.52 2.11 20.41
CA ALA A 89 -5.17 1.92 20.93
C ALA A 89 -4.80 2.96 22.00
N GLN A 90 -5.24 4.20 21.85
CA GLN A 90 -5.03 5.26 22.86
C GLN A 90 -5.83 5.00 24.13
N ARG A 91 -7.07 4.52 24.02
CA ARG A 91 -7.95 4.21 25.17
C ARG A 91 -7.43 3.02 25.99
N THR A 92 -6.78 2.05 25.33
CA THR A 92 -6.28 0.83 25.98
C THR A 92 -4.94 1.05 26.70
N ARG A 93 -4.17 2.08 26.35
CA ARG A 93 -2.90 2.40 27.03
C ARG A 93 -3.18 3.08 28.36
N GLY A 94 -2.83 2.39 29.46
CA GLY A 94 -2.99 2.89 30.81
C GLY A 94 -2.25 4.22 31.08
N PRO A 95 -2.67 4.98 32.11
CA PRO A 95 -2.12 6.31 32.41
C PRO A 95 -0.63 6.33 32.77
N LEU A 96 -0.01 5.19 33.12
CA LEU A 96 1.39 5.10 33.51
C LEU A 96 2.40 5.18 32.35
N GLU A 97 2.02 4.87 31.10
CA GLU A 97 2.95 4.89 29.97
C GLU A 97 2.99 6.22 29.20
N LYS A 98 2.20 7.22 29.64
CA LYS A 98 2.06 8.52 28.96
C LYS A 98 3.35 9.35 28.93
N MET A 99 4.37 9.03 29.73
CA MET A 99 5.59 9.84 29.84
C MET A 99 6.77 9.36 28.98
N VAL A 100 6.74 8.17 28.38
CA VAL A 100 7.95 7.60 27.74
C VAL A 100 7.75 7.10 26.31
N ALA A 101 6.52 7.04 25.77
CA ALA A 101 6.32 6.53 24.42
C ALA A 101 6.90 7.50 23.36
N PRO A 102 8.01 7.16 22.68
CA PRO A 102 8.64 8.05 21.72
C PRO A 102 7.73 8.25 20.50
N LEU A 103 7.75 9.46 19.96
CA LEU A 103 7.05 9.94 18.75
C LEU A 103 7.14 8.96 17.55
N LYS A 104 8.14 8.09 17.53
CA LYS A 104 8.53 7.19 16.44
C LYS A 104 7.47 6.15 16.04
N HIS A 105 6.62 5.67 16.95
CA HIS A 105 5.60 4.65 16.59
C HIS A 105 4.35 5.21 15.90
N ARG A 106 4.17 6.54 15.86
CA ARG A 106 2.98 7.16 15.25
C ARG A 106 3.07 7.31 13.73
N TYR A 107 4.28 7.32 13.16
CA TYR A 107 4.47 7.60 11.74
C TYR A 107 4.15 6.41 10.82
N ALA A 108 4.28 5.18 11.31
CA ALA A 108 4.01 3.97 10.52
C ALA A 108 2.58 3.90 9.96
N PRO A 109 1.49 4.04 10.77
CA PRO A 109 0.13 3.97 10.24
C PRO A 109 -0.22 5.13 9.31
N ILE A 110 0.37 6.31 9.52
CA ILE A 110 0.14 7.49 8.67
C ILE A 110 0.71 7.24 7.27
N ALA A 111 1.90 6.65 7.16
CA ALA A 111 2.50 6.32 5.88
C ALA A 111 1.64 5.32 5.08
N TYR A 112 1.11 4.28 5.74
CA TYR A 112 0.18 3.34 5.12
C TYR A 112 -1.10 4.02 4.63
N ALA A 113 -1.64 4.96 5.42
CA ALA A 113 -2.83 5.68 5.02
C ALA A 113 -2.59 6.55 3.78
N VAL A 114 -1.45 7.22 3.70
CA VAL A 114 -1.07 7.99 2.51
C VAL A 114 -1.00 7.07 1.28
N VAL A 115 -0.30 5.92 1.37
CA VAL A 115 -0.18 4.93 0.28
C VAL A 115 -1.55 4.40 -0.18
N VAL A 116 -2.47 4.13 0.74
CA VAL A 116 -3.81 3.67 0.38
C VAL A 116 -4.59 4.77 -0.34
N LEU A 117 -4.51 6.02 0.13
CA LEU A 117 -5.21 7.14 -0.49
C LEU A 117 -4.65 7.47 -1.88
N THR A 118 -3.33 7.51 -2.04
CA THR A 118 -2.68 7.70 -3.35
C THR A 118 -3.01 6.55 -4.29
N GLY A 119 -3.00 5.31 -3.81
CA GLY A 119 -3.43 4.15 -4.58
C GLY A 119 -4.88 4.24 -5.07
N LEU A 120 -5.83 4.71 -4.24
CA LEU A 120 -7.23 4.89 -4.65
C LEU A 120 -7.39 5.96 -5.75
N VAL A 121 -6.62 7.04 -5.69
CA VAL A 121 -6.58 8.06 -6.76
C VAL A 121 -6.05 7.45 -8.06
N VAL A 122 -5.00 6.62 -7.98
CA VAL A 122 -4.44 5.93 -9.15
C VAL A 122 -5.33 4.80 -9.65
N ILE A 123 -6.28 4.28 -8.87
CA ILE A 123 -7.32 3.38 -9.38
C ILE A 123 -8.36 4.18 -10.17
N ALA A 124 -8.79 5.34 -9.63
CA ALA A 124 -9.82 6.17 -10.23
C ALA A 124 -9.52 6.58 -11.67
N ILE A 125 -8.31 7.12 -11.90
CA ILE A 125 -7.97 7.79 -13.17
C ILE A 125 -7.84 6.78 -14.33
N PRO A 126 -7.05 5.69 -14.25
CA PRO A 126 -6.96 4.69 -15.31
C PRO A 126 -8.26 3.95 -15.56
N SER A 127 -9.06 3.66 -14.51
CA SER A 127 -10.39 3.06 -14.69
C SER A 127 -11.29 3.96 -15.53
N TRP A 128 -11.29 5.26 -15.24
CA TRP A 128 -12.01 6.25 -16.05
C TRP A 128 -11.51 6.28 -17.51
N ILE A 129 -10.20 6.38 -17.70
CA ILE A 129 -9.58 6.46 -19.03
C ILE A 129 -9.90 5.21 -19.86
N LEU A 130 -9.78 4.02 -19.28
CA LEU A 130 -10.08 2.75 -19.96
C LEU A 130 -11.55 2.66 -20.37
N LEU A 131 -12.46 3.18 -19.55
CA LEU A 131 -13.88 3.26 -19.88
C LEU A 131 -14.11 4.18 -21.08
N GLN A 132 -13.53 5.39 -21.08
CA GLN A 132 -13.66 6.34 -22.18
C GLN A 132 -13.11 5.79 -23.50
N TYR A 133 -11.94 5.13 -23.47
CA TYR A 133 -11.39 4.51 -24.67
C TYR A 133 -12.24 3.35 -25.21
N SER A 134 -12.92 2.60 -24.32
CA SER A 134 -13.83 1.53 -24.75
C SER A 134 -15.04 2.06 -25.51
N LEU A 135 -15.50 3.27 -25.19
CA LEU A 135 -16.69 3.87 -25.78
C LEU A 135 -16.38 4.55 -27.11
N GLN A 136 -15.29 5.31 -27.16
CA GLN A 136 -14.92 6.08 -28.33
C GLN A 136 -14.17 5.26 -29.39
N GLN A 137 -13.73 4.03 -29.06
CA GLN A 137 -12.88 3.17 -29.90
C GLN A 137 -11.58 3.84 -30.40
N ASN A 138 -11.23 5.02 -29.85
CA ASN A 138 -10.09 5.83 -30.23
C ASN A 138 -8.90 5.54 -29.33
N TYR A 139 -8.36 4.32 -29.41
CA TYR A 139 -7.14 3.96 -28.69
C TYR A 139 -5.92 4.57 -29.39
N PRO A 140 -5.07 5.37 -28.72
CA PRO A 140 -3.88 5.93 -29.34
C PRO A 140 -2.85 4.86 -29.68
N ASN A 141 -2.71 3.84 -28.82
CA ASN A 141 -1.85 2.68 -29.03
C ASN A 141 -2.32 1.52 -28.12
N ILE A 142 -2.14 0.27 -28.58
CA ILE A 142 -2.35 -0.95 -27.80
C ILE A 142 -1.42 -0.96 -26.58
N GLU A 143 -0.19 -0.47 -26.73
CA GLU A 143 0.78 -0.40 -25.62
C GLU A 143 0.27 0.46 -24.47
N ALA A 144 -0.33 1.62 -24.75
CA ALA A 144 -0.89 2.51 -23.73
C ALA A 144 -2.02 1.85 -22.96
N ARG A 145 -2.86 1.04 -23.62
CA ARG A 145 -3.91 0.26 -22.98
C ARG A 145 -3.33 -0.78 -22.02
N THR A 146 -2.29 -1.50 -22.44
CA THR A 146 -1.61 -2.49 -21.59
C THR A 146 -0.92 -1.82 -20.41
N ALA A 147 -0.27 -0.68 -20.61
CA ALA A 147 0.34 0.10 -19.54
C ALA A 147 -0.69 0.54 -18.48
N MET A 148 -1.84 1.07 -18.90
CA MET A 148 -2.89 1.50 -17.97
C MET A 148 -3.48 0.34 -17.17
N ARG A 149 -3.64 -0.84 -17.78
CA ARG A 149 -4.08 -2.05 -17.08
C ARG A 149 -3.05 -2.52 -16.05
N LEU A 150 -1.77 -2.44 -16.37
CA LEU A 150 -0.69 -2.80 -15.45
C LEU A 150 -0.66 -1.83 -14.26
N VAL A 151 -0.78 -0.53 -14.49
CA VAL A 151 -0.88 0.48 -13.41
C VAL A 151 -2.10 0.21 -12.53
N LEU A 152 -3.25 -0.07 -13.12
CA LEU A 152 -4.47 -0.40 -12.38
C LEU A 152 -4.29 -1.66 -11.52
N PHE A 153 -3.64 -2.70 -12.08
CA PHE A 153 -3.26 -3.90 -11.34
C PHE A 153 -2.38 -3.55 -10.14
N THR A 154 -1.33 -2.77 -10.35
CA THR A 154 -0.37 -2.38 -9.30
C THR A 154 -1.03 -1.54 -8.22
N ALA A 155 -1.91 -0.61 -8.59
CA ALA A 155 -2.64 0.22 -7.65
C ALA A 155 -3.62 -0.62 -6.80
N CYS A 156 -4.42 -1.49 -7.42
CA CYS A 156 -5.30 -2.43 -6.70
C CYS A 156 -4.52 -3.37 -5.77
N TRP A 157 -3.43 -3.96 -6.26
CA TRP A 157 -2.54 -4.78 -5.44
C TRP A 157 -2.05 -4.01 -4.21
N THR A 158 -1.55 -2.79 -4.42
CA THR A 158 -1.03 -1.92 -3.36
C THR A 158 -2.11 -1.58 -2.35
N THR A 159 -3.29 -1.13 -2.78
CA THR A 159 -4.37 -0.72 -1.87
C THR A 159 -4.89 -1.90 -1.04
N VAL A 160 -5.14 -3.05 -1.66
CA VAL A 160 -5.69 -4.21 -0.94
C VAL A 160 -4.68 -4.77 0.05
N THR A 161 -3.42 -4.92 -0.37
CA THR A 161 -2.37 -5.44 0.52
C THR A 161 -2.02 -4.45 1.62
N ALA A 162 -1.89 -3.15 1.34
CA ALA A 162 -1.65 -2.13 2.35
C ALA A 162 -2.81 -2.02 3.35
N ALA A 163 -4.07 -2.11 2.90
CA ALA A 163 -5.22 -2.17 3.78
C ALA A 163 -5.20 -3.43 4.67
N THR A 164 -4.85 -4.58 4.11
CA THR A 164 -4.72 -5.84 4.86
C THR A 164 -3.61 -5.74 5.92
N PHE A 165 -2.43 -5.22 5.56
CA PHE A 165 -1.36 -4.97 6.53
C PHE A 165 -1.78 -3.98 7.62
N THR A 166 -2.53 -2.94 7.27
CA THR A 166 -3.07 -1.98 8.25
C THR A 166 -3.96 -2.69 9.28
N ILE A 167 -4.89 -3.54 8.82
CA ILE A 167 -5.78 -4.31 9.69
C ILE A 167 -4.99 -5.29 10.57
N LEU A 168 -4.00 -5.98 9.99
CA LEU A 168 -3.15 -6.93 10.73
C LEU A 168 -2.36 -6.26 11.86
N PHE A 169 -1.80 -5.05 11.62
CA PHE A 169 -1.06 -4.32 12.65
C PHE A 169 -1.95 -3.71 13.73
N VAL A 170 -3.18 -3.36 13.37
CA VAL A 170 -4.17 -2.82 14.29
C VAL A 170 -4.70 -3.88 15.25
N HIS A 171 -4.86 -5.13 14.79
CA HIS A 171 -5.56 -6.14 15.58
C HIS A 171 -4.68 -6.68 16.73
N PRO A 172 -5.08 -6.49 18.01
CA PRO A 172 -4.23 -6.77 19.17
C PRO A 172 -3.88 -8.26 19.33
N THR A 173 -4.73 -9.17 18.88
CA THR A 173 -4.41 -10.61 18.91
C THR A 173 -3.42 -11.02 17.83
N TRP A 174 -3.40 -10.36 16.67
CA TRP A 174 -2.55 -10.76 15.53
C TRP A 174 -1.12 -10.24 15.66
N SER A 175 -0.91 -9.18 16.43
CA SER A 175 0.43 -8.67 16.77
C SER A 175 1.33 -9.74 17.44
N LYS A 176 0.76 -10.79 18.04
CA LYS A 176 1.54 -11.88 18.65
C LYS A 176 2.06 -12.91 17.64
N HIS A 177 1.56 -12.91 16.42
CA HIS A 177 1.95 -13.90 15.41
C HIS A 177 3.21 -13.47 14.63
N PRO A 178 4.08 -14.43 14.26
CA PRO A 178 5.31 -14.16 13.50
C PRO A 178 5.05 -13.61 12.10
N ILE A 179 3.81 -13.68 11.60
CA ILE A 179 3.37 -13.04 10.34
C ILE A 179 3.52 -11.51 10.41
N SER A 180 3.45 -10.91 11.60
CA SER A 180 3.76 -9.50 11.85
C SER A 180 5.28 -9.27 12.00
N SER A 181 6.08 -9.96 11.19
CA SER A 181 7.53 -9.77 11.16
C SER A 181 7.91 -8.61 10.25
N VAL A 182 8.89 -7.82 10.68
CA VAL A 182 9.52 -6.75 9.88
C VAL A 182 10.05 -7.31 8.55
N GLY A 183 10.46 -8.58 8.52
CA GLY A 183 10.92 -9.25 7.29
C GLY A 183 9.82 -9.38 6.24
N THR A 184 8.64 -9.86 6.62
CA THR A 184 7.49 -10.00 5.70
C THR A 184 7.08 -8.65 5.13
N GLN A 185 7.06 -7.62 5.97
CA GLN A 185 6.77 -6.25 5.55
C GLN A 185 7.80 -5.74 4.54
N SER A 186 9.09 -6.01 4.77
CA SER A 186 10.16 -5.63 3.84
C SER A 186 10.06 -6.34 2.49
N ILE A 187 9.74 -7.65 2.49
CA ILE A 187 9.56 -8.42 1.26
C ILE A 187 8.38 -7.87 0.45
N TRP A 188 7.23 -7.67 1.11
CA TRP A 188 6.06 -7.07 0.47
C TRP A 188 6.36 -5.68 -0.13
N MET A 189 7.12 -4.86 0.61
CA MET A 189 7.51 -3.52 0.16
C MET A 189 8.38 -3.59 -1.10
N LEU A 190 9.30 -4.54 -1.17
CA LEU A 190 10.16 -4.76 -2.34
C LEU A 190 9.34 -5.21 -3.56
N PHE A 191 8.43 -6.16 -3.40
CA PHE A 191 7.54 -6.60 -4.50
C PHE A 191 6.64 -5.48 -5.01
N THR A 192 6.09 -4.69 -4.10
CA THR A 192 5.22 -3.57 -4.49
C THR A 192 6.02 -2.50 -5.22
N TRP A 193 7.23 -2.22 -4.75
CA TRP A 193 8.16 -1.31 -5.43
C TRP A 193 8.49 -1.77 -6.85
N THR A 194 8.79 -3.06 -7.08
CA THR A 194 9.10 -3.55 -8.43
C THR A 194 7.90 -3.45 -9.37
N PHE A 195 6.68 -3.68 -8.87
CA PHE A 195 5.46 -3.47 -9.66
C PHE A 195 5.26 -2.01 -10.08
N TRP A 196 5.56 -1.05 -9.20
CA TRP A 196 5.49 0.38 -9.55
C TRP A 196 6.57 0.78 -10.55
N VAL A 197 7.80 0.29 -10.39
CA VAL A 197 8.89 0.55 -11.35
C VAL A 197 8.56 -0.04 -12.72
N ALA A 198 8.06 -1.28 -12.77
CA ALA A 198 7.64 -1.92 -14.02
C ALA A 198 6.48 -1.15 -14.68
N SER A 199 5.48 -0.75 -13.90
CA SER A 199 4.36 0.06 -14.39
C SER A 199 4.81 1.40 -14.96
N ALA A 200 5.71 2.11 -14.27
CA ALA A 200 6.25 3.39 -14.73
C ALA A 200 7.10 3.21 -16.00
N ALA A 201 7.91 2.15 -16.08
CA ALA A 201 8.72 1.85 -17.25
C ALA A 201 7.86 1.58 -18.49
N VAL A 202 6.86 0.69 -18.38
CA VAL A 202 5.94 0.37 -19.47
C VAL A 202 5.14 1.62 -19.89
N LEU A 203 4.69 2.43 -18.92
CA LEU A 203 3.97 3.67 -19.21
C LEU A 203 4.84 4.71 -19.93
N SER A 204 6.13 4.82 -19.55
CA SER A 204 7.07 5.73 -20.22
C SER A 204 7.39 5.31 -21.66
N HIS A 205 7.43 4.00 -21.94
CA HIS A 205 7.62 3.46 -23.29
C HIS A 205 6.39 3.65 -24.15
N ALA A 206 5.19 3.46 -23.59
CA ALA A 206 3.95 3.53 -24.33
C ALA A 206 3.60 4.96 -24.79
N VAL A 207 4.08 5.98 -24.08
CA VAL A 207 3.77 7.39 -24.38
C VAL A 207 5.03 8.27 -24.24
N PRO A 208 6.04 8.11 -25.13
CA PRO A 208 7.30 8.88 -25.06
C PRO A 208 7.04 10.38 -25.29
N GLU A 209 5.93 10.70 -25.96
CA GLU A 209 5.46 12.04 -26.24
C GLU A 209 5.13 12.84 -24.96
N LEU A 210 4.91 12.20 -23.80
CA LEU A 210 4.64 12.90 -22.52
C LEU A 210 5.73 13.90 -22.11
N PHE A 211 6.95 13.76 -22.63
CA PHE A 211 8.10 14.58 -22.23
C PHE A 211 8.39 15.76 -23.17
N LYS A 212 7.71 15.87 -24.31
CA LYS A 212 7.91 17.00 -25.24
C LYS A 212 6.93 18.13 -24.93
N LYS A 213 7.40 19.39 -24.98
CA LYS A 213 6.62 20.59 -24.61
C LYS A 213 5.30 20.77 -25.39
N ASP A 214 5.22 20.26 -26.62
CA ASP A 214 4.06 20.45 -27.50
C ASP A 214 3.28 19.16 -27.85
N ALA A 215 3.69 18.03 -27.30
CA ALA A 215 3.16 16.71 -27.68
C ALA A 215 1.73 16.43 -27.21
N CYS A 216 1.19 17.20 -26.26
CA CYS A 216 -0.17 17.00 -25.78
C CYS A 216 -1.26 17.46 -26.75
N GLN A 217 -0.93 18.11 -27.87
CA GLN A 217 -1.95 18.64 -28.80
C GLN A 217 -2.78 17.54 -29.49
N ASN A 218 -2.21 16.34 -29.67
CA ASN A 218 -2.88 15.23 -30.37
C ASN A 218 -3.46 14.14 -29.45
N LEU A 219 -3.29 14.24 -28.12
CA LEU A 219 -3.83 13.27 -27.16
C LEU A 219 -5.00 13.85 -26.37
N VAL A 220 -6.19 13.31 -26.61
CA VAL A 220 -7.47 13.72 -26.00
C VAL A 220 -7.45 13.68 -24.46
N TYR A 221 -6.57 12.88 -23.84
CA TYR A 221 -6.47 12.73 -22.39
C TYR A 221 -5.04 12.92 -21.83
N CYS A 222 -4.21 13.77 -22.45
CA CYS A 222 -2.79 13.94 -22.06
C CYS A 222 -2.60 14.27 -20.56
N ASN A 223 -3.40 15.20 -20.03
CA ASN A 223 -3.29 15.64 -18.63
C ASN A 223 -3.54 14.51 -17.62
N HIS A 224 -4.50 13.62 -17.91
CA HIS A 224 -4.84 12.51 -17.03
C HIS A 224 -3.73 11.45 -17.02
N ILE A 225 -3.18 11.12 -18.19
CA ILE A 225 -2.05 10.19 -18.31
C ILE A 225 -0.82 10.75 -17.58
N ARG A 226 -0.55 12.04 -17.72
CA ARG A 226 0.54 12.73 -17.02
C ARG A 226 0.34 12.69 -15.50
N ALA A 227 -0.89 12.87 -15.02
CA ALA A 227 -1.20 12.74 -13.59
C ALA A 227 -0.93 11.33 -13.09
N VAL A 228 -1.40 10.29 -13.80
CA VAL A 228 -1.13 8.88 -13.44
C VAL A 228 0.36 8.60 -13.38
N PHE A 229 1.13 9.06 -14.37
CA PHE A 229 2.59 8.90 -14.36
C PHE A 229 3.24 9.59 -13.16
N ALA A 230 2.82 10.81 -12.82
CA ALA A 230 3.32 11.54 -11.66
C ALA A 230 3.01 10.82 -10.34
N PHE A 231 1.79 10.29 -10.17
CA PHE A 231 1.44 9.49 -8.99
C PHE A 231 2.22 8.18 -8.93
N SER A 232 2.48 7.52 -10.06
CA SER A 232 3.36 6.34 -10.09
C SER A 232 4.78 6.66 -9.60
N LEU A 233 5.34 7.80 -10.01
CA LEU A 233 6.66 8.24 -9.52
C LEU A 233 6.61 8.59 -8.02
N LEU A 234 5.53 9.22 -7.55
CA LEU A 234 5.33 9.52 -6.14
C LEU A 234 5.35 8.24 -5.30
N GLU A 235 4.65 7.19 -5.74
CA GLU A 235 4.63 5.89 -5.06
C GLU A 235 6.02 5.24 -5.03
N ILE A 236 6.77 5.28 -6.14
CA ILE A 236 8.17 4.81 -6.16
C ILE A 236 9.01 5.54 -5.11
N VAL A 237 8.87 6.86 -4.99
CA VAL A 237 9.58 7.66 -3.98
C VAL A 237 9.15 7.27 -2.56
N VAL A 238 7.86 7.06 -2.31
CA VAL A 238 7.35 6.64 -1.00
C VAL A 238 7.88 5.25 -0.62
N PHE A 239 7.86 4.28 -1.55
CA PHE A 239 8.38 2.94 -1.31
C PHE A 239 9.90 2.90 -1.12
N THR A 240 10.66 3.69 -1.89
CA THR A 240 12.12 3.80 -1.69
C THR A 240 12.46 4.43 -0.35
N ALA A 241 11.77 5.49 0.06
CA ALA A 241 11.91 6.07 1.39
C ALA A 241 11.58 5.03 2.48
N GLY A 242 10.51 4.26 2.31
CA GLY A 242 10.16 3.14 3.19
C GLY A 242 11.30 2.13 3.34
N MET A 243 11.88 1.65 2.24
CA MET A 243 12.99 0.70 2.26
C MET A 243 14.25 1.29 2.94
N VAL A 244 14.59 2.55 2.66
CA VAL A 244 15.70 3.24 3.31
C VAL A 244 15.49 3.35 4.81
N THR A 245 14.27 3.68 5.26
CA THR A 245 13.97 3.74 6.70
C THR A 245 14.09 2.38 7.38
N MET A 246 13.61 1.30 6.76
CA MET A 246 13.76 -0.06 7.30
C MET A 246 15.22 -0.50 7.36
N MET A 247 15.98 -0.26 6.30
CA MET A 247 17.42 -0.54 6.27
C MET A 247 18.17 0.24 7.36
N TRP A 248 17.81 1.51 7.57
CA TRP A 248 18.42 2.32 8.62
C TRP A 248 18.11 1.81 10.03
N LEU A 249 16.89 1.34 10.27
CA LEU A 249 16.51 0.71 11.54
C LEU A 249 17.27 -0.59 11.76
N ALA A 250 17.34 -1.46 10.74
CA ALA A 250 18.10 -2.70 10.80
C ALA A 250 19.59 -2.44 11.10
N TRP A 251 20.19 -1.44 10.44
CA TRP A 251 21.56 -1.01 10.67
C TRP A 251 21.79 -0.52 12.11
N ARG A 252 20.85 0.24 12.69
CA ARG A 252 20.94 0.68 14.09
C ARG A 252 20.91 -0.51 15.05
N CYS A 253 20.00 -1.46 14.84
CA CYS A 253 19.92 -2.67 15.65
C CYS A 253 21.22 -3.48 15.57
N ALA A 254 21.81 -3.62 14.38
CA ALA A 254 23.08 -4.33 14.19
C ALA A 254 24.24 -3.65 14.94
N ARG A 255 24.31 -2.30 14.91
CA ARG A 255 25.36 -1.55 15.63
C ARG A 255 25.28 -1.68 17.14
N GLU A 256 24.08 -1.76 17.70
CA GLU A 256 23.90 -1.96 19.16
C GLU A 256 24.40 -3.33 19.62
N VAL A 257 24.27 -4.35 18.78
CA VAL A 257 24.83 -5.70 19.05
C VAL A 257 26.35 -5.71 18.96
N TRP A 258 26.93 -4.95 18.03
CA TRP A 258 28.38 -4.91 17.82
C TRP A 258 29.15 -4.09 18.85
N ASN A 259 28.53 -3.05 19.43
CA ASN A 259 29.13 -2.22 20.47
C ASN A 259 28.39 -2.40 21.80
N PRO A 260 28.52 -3.56 22.48
CA PRO A 260 27.95 -3.74 23.80
C PRO A 260 28.60 -2.71 24.73
N SER A 261 27.82 -1.72 25.15
CA SER A 261 28.30 -0.75 26.13
C SER A 261 28.66 -1.52 27.40
N PRO A 262 29.87 -1.35 27.98
CA PRO A 262 30.25 -2.03 29.21
C PRO A 262 29.19 -1.66 30.24
N ILE A 263 28.49 -2.70 30.73
CA ILE A 263 27.39 -2.58 31.68
C ILE A 263 27.91 -1.75 32.84
N ARG A 264 27.49 -0.49 32.91
CA ARG A 264 27.78 0.36 34.06
C ARG A 264 26.97 -0.25 35.18
N SER A 265 27.63 -1.05 36.01
CA SER A 265 27.11 -1.58 37.25
C SER A 265 26.66 -0.40 38.12
N GLN A 266 25.40 0.01 37.97
CA GLN A 266 24.73 0.83 38.98
C GLN A 266 24.55 -0.06 40.20
N THR A 267 25.63 -0.10 40.97
CA THR A 267 25.67 -0.44 42.38
C THR A 267 25.12 0.78 43.12
N ALA A 268 23.91 0.64 43.66
CA ALA A 268 23.45 1.21 44.94
C ALA A 268 21.97 0.85 45.13
#